data_AF-A0A8S9YG17-F1
#
_entry.id   AF-A0A8S9YG17-F1
#
_cell.length_a   1.000
_cell.length_b   1.000
_cell.length_c   1.000
_cell.angle_alpha   90.00
_cell.angle_beta   90.00
_cell.angle_gamma   90.00
#
_symmetry.space_group_name_H-M   'P 1'
#
loop_
_entity.id
_entity.type
_entity.pdbx_description
1 polymer ?
#
loop_
_entity_poly.entity_id
_entity_poly.type
_entity_poly.pdbx_seq_one_letter_code
_entity_poly.pdbx_strand_id
1 'polypeptide(L)'
;MVSVQKKFQLDQHKKTEKHRKEVNKARSAGGPAKTGTHRLISSFQQELPDEDTQFKKDLTEALLKANIPLNRLENDAFRNFLGRYTGKKIPHESTLRKNYISQIYEKTLDDIRADIGNSPVWISVDETTDADV
;
A
#
# COMPACT_ATOMS: atom_id res chain seq x y z
N MET A 1 33.79 -5.65 1.16
CA MET A 1 32.92 -4.72 1.92
C MET A 1 33.82 -4.02 2.93
N VAL A 2 33.97 -2.70 2.86
CA VAL A 2 34.78 -1.93 3.82
C VAL A 2 33.81 -1.38 4.86
N SER A 3 33.96 -1.77 6.12
CA SER A 3 33.20 -1.17 7.21
C SER A 3 33.71 0.26 7.43
N VAL A 4 32.84 1.24 7.20
CA VAL A 4 33.15 2.67 7.33
C VAL A 4 32.42 3.18 8.56
N GLN A 5 33.17 3.60 9.57
CA GLN A 5 32.63 4.20 10.80
C GLN A 5 32.89 5.72 10.88
N LYS A 6 33.88 6.24 10.12
CA LYS A 6 34.27 7.65 10.18
C LYS A 6 34.49 8.23 8.78
N LYS A 7 34.17 9.52 8.59
CA LYS A 7 34.22 10.21 7.29
C LYS A 7 35.58 10.11 6.57
N PHE A 8 36.69 10.17 7.30
CA PHE A 8 38.02 10.08 6.69
C PHE A 8 38.29 8.72 6.00
N GLN A 9 37.64 7.64 6.47
CA GLN A 9 37.77 6.31 5.88
C GLN A 9 37.10 6.25 4.51
N LEU A 10 35.99 6.99 4.34
CA LEU A 10 35.33 7.15 3.04
C LEU A 10 36.21 7.92 2.06
N ASP A 11 36.88 8.98 2.53
CA ASP A 11 37.78 9.78 1.69
C ASP A 11 39.02 9.00 1.25
N GLN A 12 39.56 8.12 2.12
CA GLN A 12 40.64 7.19 1.75
C GLN A 12 40.17 6.11 0.78
N HIS A 13 38.96 5.56 0.99
CA HIS A 13 38.39 4.56 0.08
C HIS A 13 38.23 5.11 -1.34
N LYS A 14 37.73 6.34 -1.50
CA LYS A 14 37.61 7.02 -2.81
C LYS A 14 38.95 7.15 -3.54
N LYS A 15 40.04 7.32 -2.80
CA LYS A 15 41.41 7.43 -3.34
C LYS A 15 42.04 6.06 -3.63
N THR A 16 41.44 4.97 -3.17
CA THR A 16 41.98 3.63 -3.35
C THR A 16 41.94 3.21 -4.82
N GLU A 17 43.03 2.58 -5.29
CA GLU A 17 43.19 2.18 -6.69
C GLU A 17 42.08 1.25 -7.20
N LYS A 18 41.50 0.44 -6.31
CA LYS A 18 40.34 -0.42 -6.59
C LYS A 18 39.10 0.38 -6.99
N HIS A 19 38.73 1.40 -6.21
CA HIS A 19 37.60 2.29 -6.52
C HIS A 19 37.85 3.04 -7.83
N ARG A 20 39.08 3.54 -8.04
CA ARG A 20 39.45 4.24 -9.27
C ARG A 20 39.36 3.35 -10.51
N LYS A 21 39.77 2.08 -10.41
CA LYS A 21 39.65 1.08 -11.49
C LYS A 21 38.19 0.75 -11.80
N GLU A 22 37.35 0.56 -10.78
CA GLU A 22 35.91 0.29 -10.98
C GLU A 22 35.14 1.48 -11.57
N VAL A 23 35.42 2.71 -11.13
CA VAL A 23 34.82 3.93 -11.70
C VAL A 23 35.24 4.13 -13.17
N ASN A 24 36.51 3.91 -13.49
CA ASN A 24 36.98 4.01 -14.88
C ASN A 24 36.38 2.91 -15.77
N LYS A 25 36.15 1.70 -15.24
CA LYS A 25 35.46 0.61 -15.95
C LYS A 25 33.98 0.93 -16.17
N ALA A 26 33.29 1.53 -15.21
CA ALA A 26 31.89 1.95 -15.35
C ALA A 26 31.71 3.10 -16.37
N ARG A 27 32.70 3.99 -16.48
CA ARG A 27 32.70 5.09 -17.47
C ARG A 27 32.97 4.63 -18.90
N SER A 28 33.77 3.59 -19.09
CA SER A 28 34.10 3.04 -20.42
C SER A 28 33.06 2.06 -20.96
N ALA A 29 32.14 1.56 -20.13
CA ALA A 29 31.12 0.58 -20.50
C ALA A 29 29.69 1.16 -20.68
N GLY A 30 29.52 2.49 -20.78
CA GLY A 30 28.24 3.09 -21.17
C GLY A 30 27.09 2.94 -20.16
N GLY A 31 27.37 2.85 -18.85
CA GLY A 31 26.34 2.87 -17.80
C GLY A 31 26.64 1.93 -16.64
N PRO A 32 26.05 2.16 -15.45
CA PRO A 32 26.41 1.42 -14.25
C PRO A 32 26.00 -0.05 -14.37
N ALA A 33 26.98 -0.92 -14.13
CA ALA A 33 26.81 -2.36 -14.03
C ALA A 33 25.76 -2.70 -12.94
N LYS A 34 24.90 -3.66 -13.26
CA LYS A 34 23.81 -4.17 -12.42
C LYS A 34 24.36 -4.78 -11.13
N THR A 35 24.47 -3.99 -10.07
CA THR A 35 24.63 -4.47 -8.71
C THR A 35 23.25 -4.62 -8.09
N GLY A 36 22.90 -5.85 -7.69
CA GLY A 36 21.59 -6.23 -7.16
C GLY A 36 21.11 -5.27 -6.07
N THR A 37 20.25 -4.35 -6.47
CA THR A 37 19.50 -3.50 -5.55
C THR A 37 18.27 -4.32 -5.19
N HIS A 38 18.12 -4.70 -3.92
CA HIS A 38 16.81 -5.09 -3.41
C HIS A 38 15.91 -3.87 -3.57
N ARG A 39 15.14 -3.85 -4.67
CA ARG A 39 14.10 -2.87 -4.91
C ARG A 39 13.01 -3.17 -3.89
N LEU A 40 12.84 -2.29 -2.91
CA LEU A 40 11.57 -2.17 -2.21
C LEU A 40 10.53 -1.89 -3.29
N ILE A 41 9.62 -2.84 -3.49
CA ILE A 41 8.50 -2.70 -4.41
C ILE A 41 7.54 -1.69 -3.76
N SER A 42 7.78 -0.40 -4.01
CA SER A 42 6.75 0.62 -3.95
C SER A 42 6.02 0.57 -5.30
N SER A 43 5.18 -0.44 -5.48
CA SER A 43 4.28 -0.51 -6.64
C SER A 43 2.95 0.15 -6.24
N PHE A 44 2.95 1.48 -6.22
CA PHE A 44 1.78 2.23 -6.68
C PHE A 44 1.83 2.22 -8.21
N GLN A 45 1.67 1.03 -8.80
CA GLN A 45 1.45 0.89 -10.23
C GLN A 45 -0.06 0.93 -10.44
N GLN A 46 -0.52 2.05 -10.99
CA GLN A 46 -1.84 2.17 -11.57
C GLN A 46 -1.83 1.36 -12.87
N GLU A 47 -1.99 0.04 -12.75
CA GLU A 47 -2.16 -0.86 -13.88
C GLU A 47 -3.64 -0.85 -14.31
N LEU A 48 -3.89 -1.12 -15.59
CA LEU A 48 -5.24 -1.33 -16.15
C LEU A 48 -6.05 -2.23 -15.20
N PRO A 49 -7.37 -2.01 -15.03
CA PRO A 49 -8.14 -2.75 -14.04
C PRO A 49 -8.19 -4.23 -14.43
N ASP A 50 -7.31 -4.98 -13.81
CA ASP A 50 -7.34 -6.43 -13.81
C ASP A 50 -8.66 -6.88 -13.16
N GLU A 51 -9.36 -7.81 -13.81
CA GLU A 51 -10.69 -8.30 -13.39
C GLU A 51 -10.69 -8.85 -11.95
N ASP A 52 -9.54 -9.32 -11.45
CA ASP A 52 -9.38 -9.75 -10.07
C ASP A 52 -9.19 -8.56 -9.11
N THR A 53 -8.47 -7.52 -9.55
CA THR A 53 -8.34 -6.26 -8.79
C THR A 53 -9.68 -5.54 -8.65
N GLN A 54 -10.47 -5.45 -9.72
CA GLN A 54 -11.80 -4.85 -9.68
C GLN A 54 -12.73 -5.63 -8.75
N PHE A 55 -12.76 -6.95 -8.85
CA PHE A 55 -13.55 -7.80 -7.96
C PHE A 55 -13.21 -7.59 -6.48
N LYS A 56 -11.92 -7.52 -6.13
CA LYS A 56 -11.49 -7.29 -4.74
C LYS A 56 -11.95 -5.92 -4.21
N LYS A 57 -11.92 -4.90 -5.07
CA LYS A 57 -12.43 -3.56 -4.75
C LYS A 57 -13.94 -3.60 -4.52
N ASP A 58 -14.70 -4.21 -5.43
CA ASP A 58 -16.16 -4.31 -5.34
C ASP A 58 -16.60 -5.12 -4.12
N LEU A 59 -15.91 -6.23 -3.81
CA LEU A 59 -16.13 -7.01 -2.61
C LEU A 59 -15.91 -6.18 -1.35
N THR A 60 -14.83 -5.39 -1.30
CA THR A 60 -14.53 -4.51 -0.16
C THR A 60 -15.61 -3.44 0.00
N GLU A 61 -16.00 -2.79 -1.09
CA GLU A 61 -17.02 -1.74 -1.09
C GLU A 61 -18.39 -2.29 -0.65
N ALA A 62 -18.78 -3.48 -1.13
CA ALA A 62 -20.02 -4.14 -0.75
C ALA A 62 -20.08 -4.46 0.76
N LEU A 63 -18.99 -5.00 1.32
CA LEU A 63 -18.93 -5.31 2.75
C LEU A 63 -19.04 -4.04 3.60
N LEU A 64 -18.31 -2.98 3.25
CA LEU A 64 -18.37 -1.71 3.97
C LEU A 64 -19.76 -1.07 3.90
N LYS A 65 -20.36 -1.01 2.70
CA LYS A 65 -21.71 -0.46 2.50
C LYS A 65 -22.78 -1.24 3.26
N ALA A 66 -22.59 -2.56 3.42
CA ALA A 66 -23.46 -3.40 4.24
C ALA A 66 -23.16 -3.32 5.75
N ASN A 67 -22.22 -2.48 6.18
CA ASN A 67 -21.71 -2.40 7.56
C ASN A 67 -21.22 -3.76 8.09
N ILE A 68 -20.62 -4.57 7.21
CA ILE A 68 -20.06 -5.88 7.55
C ILE A 68 -18.55 -5.72 7.77
N PRO A 69 -18.04 -6.00 8.99
CA PRO A 69 -16.61 -5.94 9.26
C PRO A 69 -15.81 -6.89 8.36
N LEU A 70 -14.67 -6.42 7.85
CA LEU A 70 -13.83 -7.24 6.96
C LEU A 70 -13.25 -8.48 7.65
N ASN A 71 -13.11 -8.48 8.97
CA ASN A 71 -12.64 -9.64 9.74
C ASN A 71 -13.55 -10.88 9.60
N ARG A 72 -14.80 -10.70 9.12
CA ARG A 72 -15.70 -11.80 8.79
C ARG A 72 -15.13 -12.71 7.69
N LEU A 73 -14.23 -12.20 6.85
CA LEU A 73 -13.53 -12.98 5.81
C LEU A 73 -12.44 -13.91 6.38
N GLU A 74 -12.02 -13.74 7.63
CA GLU A 74 -11.12 -14.69 8.29
C GLU A 74 -11.85 -15.98 8.72
N ASN A 75 -13.18 -15.99 8.69
CA ASN A 75 -13.95 -17.21 8.85
C ASN A 75 -13.90 -18.06 7.57
N ASP A 76 -13.28 -19.24 7.66
CA ASP A 76 -13.12 -20.13 6.50
C ASP A 76 -14.44 -20.57 5.88
N ALA A 77 -15.51 -20.80 6.66
CA ALA A 77 -16.80 -21.19 6.09
C ALA A 77 -17.40 -20.07 5.22
N PHE A 78 -17.36 -18.83 5.71
CA PHE A 78 -17.81 -17.66 4.94
C PHE A 78 -16.96 -17.43 3.71
N ARG A 79 -15.64 -17.52 3.85
CA ARG A 79 -14.69 -17.34 2.75
C ARG A 79 -14.83 -18.42 1.68
N ASN A 80 -14.97 -19.69 2.08
CA ASN A 80 -15.17 -20.82 1.17
C ASN A 80 -16.52 -20.76 0.47
N PHE A 81 -17.57 -20.32 1.17
CA PHE A 81 -18.88 -20.06 0.57
C PHE A 81 -18.77 -19.04 -0.57
N LEU A 82 -18.17 -17.87 -0.30
CA LEU A 82 -17.98 -16.83 -1.32
C LEU A 82 -17.11 -17.34 -2.47
N GLY A 83 -15.99 -18.02 -2.18
CA GLY A 83 -15.09 -18.55 -3.21
C GLY A 83 -15.76 -19.61 -4.10
N ARG A 84 -16.60 -20.48 -3.52
CA ARG A 84 -17.33 -21.52 -4.26
C ARG A 84 -18.29 -20.93 -5.29
N TYR A 85 -19.05 -19.89 -4.90
CA TYR A 85 -20.09 -19.33 -5.76
C TYR A 85 -19.58 -18.23 -6.70
N THR A 86 -18.48 -17.57 -6.37
CA THR A 86 -17.86 -16.56 -7.25
C THR A 86 -16.84 -17.17 -8.22
N GLY A 87 -16.33 -18.37 -7.94
CA GLY A 87 -15.21 -18.96 -8.69
C GLY A 87 -13.89 -18.19 -8.54
N LYS A 88 -13.85 -17.18 -7.66
CA LYS A 88 -12.67 -16.32 -7.42
C LYS A 88 -12.05 -16.63 -6.07
N LYS A 89 -10.73 -16.39 -5.97
CA LYS A 89 -10.02 -16.52 -4.69
C LYS A 89 -10.35 -15.33 -3.81
N ILE A 90 -10.98 -15.60 -2.67
CA ILE A 90 -11.33 -14.54 -1.72
C ILE A 90 -10.08 -14.12 -0.93
N PRO A 91 -9.70 -12.83 -0.96
CA PRO A 91 -8.55 -12.31 -0.22
C PRO A 91 -8.82 -12.29 1.30
N HIS A 92 -7.74 -12.30 2.07
CA HIS A 92 -7.80 -12.09 3.52
C HIS A 92 -8.09 -10.63 3.87
N GLU A 93 -8.57 -10.40 5.10
CA GLU A 93 -8.89 -9.07 5.62
C GLU A 93 -7.70 -8.12 5.45
N SER A 94 -6.50 -8.58 5.84
CA SER A 94 -5.28 -7.78 5.80
C SER A 94 -4.92 -7.28 4.40
N THR A 95 -5.24 -8.07 3.36
CA THR A 95 -5.02 -7.68 1.97
C THR A 95 -6.01 -6.61 1.53
N LEU A 96 -7.28 -6.75 1.92
CA LEU A 96 -8.30 -5.76 1.59
C LEU A 96 -8.05 -4.43 2.28
N ARG A 97 -7.70 -4.50 3.58
CA ARG A 97 -7.42 -3.34 4.43
C ARG A 97 -6.28 -2.47 3.89
N LYS A 98 -5.20 -3.09 3.43
CA LYS A 98 -4.02 -2.36 2.95
C LYS A 98 -4.20 -1.76 1.57
N ASN A 99 -4.91 -2.44 0.67
CA ASN A 99 -4.89 -2.10 -0.75
C ASN A 99 -6.09 -1.25 -1.19
N TYR A 100 -7.27 -1.41 -0.58
CA TYR A 100 -8.52 -0.82 -1.10
C TYR A 100 -9.20 0.15 -0.14
N ILE A 101 -9.06 -0.01 1.18
CA ILE A 101 -9.77 0.82 2.16
C ILE A 101 -9.47 2.31 2.00
N SER A 102 -8.19 2.69 1.85
CA SER A 102 -7.83 4.11 1.70
C SER A 102 -8.49 4.74 0.48
N GLN A 103 -8.54 4.03 -0.65
CA GLN A 103 -9.16 4.55 -1.87
C GLN A 103 -10.68 4.68 -1.73
N ILE A 104 -11.33 3.71 -1.09
CA ILE A 104 -12.80 3.74 -0.86
C ILE A 104 -13.16 4.85 0.12
N TYR A 105 -12.34 5.06 1.15
CA TYR A 105 -12.53 6.12 2.13
C TYR A 105 -12.49 7.51 1.49
N GLU A 106 -11.44 7.82 0.73
CA GLU A 106 -11.31 9.12 0.05
C GLU A 106 -12.48 9.35 -0.92
N LYS A 107 -12.84 8.32 -1.72
CA LYS A 107 -14.00 8.40 -2.60
C LYS A 107 -15.29 8.71 -1.83
N THR A 108 -15.52 8.02 -0.71
CA THR A 108 -16.74 8.22 0.09
C THR A 108 -16.77 9.62 0.72
N LEU A 109 -15.62 10.12 1.17
CA LEU A 109 -15.52 11.51 1.65
C LEU A 109 -15.82 12.52 0.55
N ASP A 110 -15.30 12.30 -0.66
CA ASP A 110 -15.56 13.18 -1.79
C ASP A 110 -17.03 13.14 -2.21
N ASP A 111 -17.66 11.96 -2.20
CA ASP A 111 -19.09 11.80 -2.43
C ASP A 111 -19.92 12.58 -1.37
N ILE A 112 -19.56 12.48 -0.09
CA ILE A 112 -20.21 13.25 1.00
C ILE A 112 -20.00 14.76 0.81
N ARG A 113 -18.79 15.19 0.47
CA ARG A 113 -18.49 16.62 0.22
C ARG A 113 -19.28 17.14 -0.97
N ALA A 114 -19.41 16.35 -2.02
CA ALA A 114 -20.20 16.70 -3.20
C ALA A 114 -21.69 16.80 -2.88
N ASP A 115 -22.22 15.90 -2.04
CA ASP A 115 -23.61 15.91 -1.59
C ASP A 115 -23.93 17.14 -0.72
N ILE A 116 -23.04 17.51 0.19
CA ILE A 116 -23.16 18.74 0.99
C ILE A 116 -23.06 19.99 0.10
N GLY A 117 -22.15 19.97 -0.89
CA GLY A 117 -21.93 21.05 -1.83
C GLY A 117 -21.55 22.36 -1.13
N ASN A 118 -22.32 23.42 -1.38
CA ASN A 118 -22.11 24.76 -0.80
C ASN A 118 -23.10 25.07 0.34
N SER A 119 -23.73 24.04 0.90
CA SER A 119 -24.73 24.18 1.95
C SER A 119 -24.08 24.60 3.28
N PRO A 120 -24.76 25.44 4.09
CA PRO A 120 -24.26 25.78 5.42
C PRO A 120 -24.20 24.54 6.31
N VAL A 121 -23.05 24.29 6.93
CA VAL A 121 -22.83 23.16 7.84
C VAL A 121 -22.97 23.64 9.28
N TRP A 122 -23.76 22.92 10.07
CA TRP A 122 -23.83 23.12 11.52
C TRP A 122 -23.09 22.02 12.25
N ILE A 123 -22.34 22.38 13.29
CA ILE A 123 -21.51 21.47 14.08
C ILE A 123 -21.95 21.57 15.53
N SER A 124 -22.39 20.46 16.12
CA SER A 124 -22.60 20.29 17.55
C SER A 124 -21.53 19.39 18.15
N VAL A 125 -21.17 19.67 19.39
CA VAL A 125 -20.27 18.84 20.19
C VAL A 125 -21.09 18.20 21.31
N ASP A 126 -20.98 16.88 21.43
CA ASP A 126 -21.55 16.10 22.52
C ASP A 126 -20.42 15.60 23.42
N GLU A 127 -20.58 15.76 24.74
CA GLU A 127 -19.63 15.32 25.77
C GLU A 127 -20.27 14.15 26.54
N THR A 128 -20.54 13.04 25.86
CA THR A 128 -20.94 11.79 26.52
C THR A 128 -19.69 11.04 26.97
N THR A 129 -19.63 10.70 28.25
CA THR A 129 -18.61 9.81 28.82
C THR A 129 -19.22 8.42 29.01
N ASP A 130 -18.54 7.37 28.53
CA ASP A 130 -18.94 6.00 28.83
C ASP A 130 -18.88 5.77 30.35
N ALA A 131 -19.93 5.19 30.91
CA ALA A 131 -19.90 4.77 32.30
C ALA A 131 -18.91 3.61 32.42
N ASP A 132 -17.88 3.76 33.27
CA ASP A 132 -17.02 2.64 33.66
C ASP A 132 -17.91 1.54 34.29
N VAL A 133 -18.00 0.38 33.62
CA VAL A 133 -18.65 -0.85 34.14
C VAL A 133 -17.60 -1.82 34.63
#